data_AF-A0A9W6WSD6-F1
#
_entry.id   AF-A0A9W6WSD6-F1
#
_cell.length_a   1.000
_cell.length_b   1.000
_cell.length_c   1.000
_cell.angle_alpha   90.00
_cell.angle_beta   90.00
_cell.angle_gamma   90.00
#
_symmetry.space_group_name_H-M   'P 1'
#
loop_
_entity.id
_entity.type
_entity.pdbx_description
1 polymer ?
#
loop_
_entity_poly.entity_id
_entity_poly.type
_entity_poly.pdbx_seq_one_letter_code
_entity_poly.pdbx_strand_id
1 'polypeptide(L)'
;MAETTENSDDTRVESSDGLPTAMMLVDGATRCVKIDSGVRFSVAGTDWITRGERKTVDAPVTYIEGIGGFLLDVLGVWTFDMVNSYGQAVTIVACIVDGCKDEFLV
;
A
#
# COMPACT_ATOMS: atom_id res chain seq x y z
N MET A 1 34.61 -24.32 15.75
CA MET A 1 34.28 -22.87 15.71
C MET A 1 32.96 -22.76 14.99
N ALA A 2 32.01 -22.04 15.60
CA ALA A 2 30.58 -22.11 15.37
C ALA A 2 30.08 -21.41 14.08
N GLU A 3 28.80 -21.69 13.81
CA GLU A 3 27.88 -21.24 12.75
C GLU A 3 27.95 -19.76 12.33
N THR A 4 27.51 -19.48 11.10
CA THR A 4 26.32 -18.63 10.97
C THR A 4 25.45 -19.16 9.84
N THR A 5 24.34 -19.77 10.27
CA THR A 5 23.19 -20.22 9.50
C THR A 5 22.67 -19.11 8.59
N GLU A 6 22.57 -19.38 7.29
CA GLU A 6 21.73 -18.60 6.38
C GLU A 6 20.27 -18.84 6.78
N ASN A 7 19.80 -18.10 7.78
CA ASN A 7 18.40 -18.06 8.14
C ASN A 7 17.73 -17.02 7.23
N SER A 8 17.58 -17.35 5.94
CA SER A 8 16.62 -16.65 5.10
C SER A 8 15.24 -17.15 5.48
N ASP A 9 14.76 -16.65 6.61
CA ASP A 9 13.35 -16.74 6.99
C ASP A 9 12.58 -15.86 6.00
N ASP A 10 12.31 -16.41 4.83
CA ASP A 10 11.29 -15.90 3.92
C ASP A 10 9.94 -16.18 4.57
N THR A 11 9.68 -15.50 5.69
CA THR A 11 8.35 -15.33 6.24
C THR A 11 7.61 -14.48 5.23
N ARG A 12 7.07 -15.17 4.23
CA ARG A 12 6.05 -14.63 3.35
C ARG A 12 4.89 -14.25 4.27
N VAL A 13 4.83 -12.97 4.64
CA VAL A 13 3.70 -12.39 5.37
C VAL A 13 2.53 -12.46 4.42
N GLU A 14 1.84 -13.60 4.43
CA GLU A 14 0.52 -13.72 3.88
C GLU A 14 -0.36 -12.73 4.65
N SER A 15 -1.00 -11.83 3.93
CA SER A 15 -1.98 -10.94 4.52
C SER A 15 -3.09 -11.81 5.16
N SER A 16 -3.55 -11.44 6.36
CA SER A 16 -4.62 -12.17 7.05
C SER A 16 -5.93 -12.25 6.23
N ASP A 17 -6.07 -11.41 5.21
CA ASP A 17 -7.20 -11.39 4.28
C ASP A 17 -7.01 -12.26 3.03
N GLY A 18 -5.84 -12.90 2.85
CA GLY A 18 -5.53 -13.76 1.71
C GLY A 18 -5.15 -13.03 0.43
N LEU A 19 -4.99 -11.71 0.44
CA LEU A 19 -4.57 -10.95 -0.73
C LEU A 19 -3.07 -11.14 -1.03
N PRO A 20 -2.68 -11.31 -2.31
CA PRO A 20 -1.29 -11.25 -2.72
C PRO A 20 -0.64 -9.96 -2.24
N THR A 21 0.48 -10.09 -1.53
CA THR A 21 1.18 -8.95 -0.92
C THR A 21 2.56 -8.79 -1.54
N ALA A 22 2.85 -7.59 -2.03
CA ALA A 22 4.16 -7.18 -2.52
C ALA A 22 4.91 -6.40 -1.43
N MET A 23 6.23 -6.61 -1.35
CA MET A 23 7.12 -5.80 -0.51
C MET A 23 7.69 -4.65 -1.34
N MET A 24 7.50 -3.43 -0.86
CA MET A 24 7.92 -2.19 -1.51
C MET A 24 8.83 -1.38 -0.59
N LEU A 25 10.00 -0.98 -1.08
CA LEU A 25 10.86 -0.01 -0.41
C LEU A 25 10.34 1.40 -0.68
N VAL A 26 9.97 2.10 0.39
CA VAL A 26 9.47 3.48 0.36
C VAL A 26 10.03 4.23 1.57
N ASP A 27 10.58 5.42 1.33
CA ASP A 27 11.20 6.24 2.38
C ASP A 27 12.24 5.45 3.23
N GLY A 28 13.06 4.63 2.55
CA GLY A 28 14.10 3.81 3.18
C GLY A 28 13.59 2.61 3.99
N ALA A 29 12.28 2.37 4.05
CA ALA A 29 11.68 1.26 4.77
C ALA A 29 10.88 0.33 3.84
N THR A 30 11.01 -0.98 4.03
CA THR A 30 10.18 -1.96 3.33
C THR A 30 8.78 -1.99 3.94
N ARG A 31 7.75 -1.89 3.11
CA ARG A 31 6.33 -1.89 3.49
C ARG A 31 5.54 -2.84 2.60
N CYS A 32 4.47 -3.38 3.17
CA CYS A 32 3.54 -4.24 2.45
C CYS A 32 2.58 -3.39 1.60
N VAL A 33 2.37 -3.81 0.35
CA VAL A 33 1.34 -3.31 -0.54
C VAL A 33 0.54 -4.50 -1.04
N LYS A 34 -0.77 -4.52 -0.78
CA LYS A 34 -1.65 -5.63 -1.18
C LYS A 34 -2.15 -5.39 -2.60
N ILE A 35 -2.23 -6.45 -3.39
CA ILE A 35 -2.74 -6.42 -4.77
C ILE A 35 -4.16 -6.97 -4.75
N ASP A 36 -5.15 -6.12 -5.01
CA ASP A 36 -6.56 -6.49 -4.94
C ASP A 36 -7.27 -6.22 -6.27
N SER A 37 -7.44 -7.27 -7.07
CA SER A 37 -8.19 -7.18 -8.32
C SER A 37 -9.66 -6.75 -8.16
N GLY A 38 -10.20 -6.77 -6.94
CA GLY A 38 -11.55 -6.35 -6.59
C GLY A 38 -11.71 -4.85 -6.39
N VAL A 39 -10.62 -4.09 -6.16
CA VAL A 39 -10.71 -2.63 -6.02
C VAL A 39 -10.70 -1.94 -7.38
N ARG A 40 -11.44 -0.83 -7.48
CA ARG A 40 -11.47 0.00 -8.70
C ARG A 40 -10.33 1.01 -8.76
N PHE A 41 -9.83 1.41 -7.61
CA PHE A 41 -8.80 2.41 -7.43
C PHE A 41 -7.81 1.90 -6.41
N SER A 42 -6.53 2.19 -6.62
CA SER A 42 -5.56 2.00 -5.56
C SER A 42 -5.88 2.96 -4.41
N VAL A 43 -5.81 2.46 -3.18
CA VAL A 43 -6.13 3.21 -1.96
C VAL A 43 -5.01 3.05 -0.95
N ALA A 44 -4.81 4.09 -0.15
CA ALA A 44 -3.86 4.06 0.95
C ALA A 44 -4.48 4.71 2.19
N GLY A 45 -4.13 4.18 3.36
CA GLY A 45 -4.55 4.75 4.63
C GLY A 45 -3.80 6.04 4.97
N THR A 46 -4.28 6.72 6.00
CA THR A 46 -3.79 8.05 6.42
C THR A 46 -2.31 8.08 6.83
N ASP A 47 -1.72 6.96 7.28
CA ASP A 47 -0.30 6.93 7.62
C ASP A 47 0.57 7.12 6.37
N TRP A 48 0.05 6.86 5.17
CA TRP A 48 0.81 7.01 3.92
C TRP A 48 0.96 8.47 3.47
N ILE A 49 0.23 9.43 4.05
CA ILE A 49 0.28 10.85 3.66
C ILE A 49 1.70 11.40 3.67
N THR A 50 2.54 10.99 4.64
CA THR A 50 3.91 11.50 4.77
C THR A 50 4.93 10.83 3.84
N ARG A 51 4.51 9.80 3.09
CA ARG A 51 5.38 8.95 2.25
C ARG A 51 5.19 9.18 0.76
N GLY A 52 4.25 10.04 0.38
CA GLY A 52 3.94 10.33 -1.01
C GLY A 52 3.71 11.82 -1.23
N GLU A 53 3.51 12.18 -2.49
CA GLU A 53 3.27 13.54 -2.91
C GLU A 53 1.79 13.75 -3.21
N ARG A 54 1.17 14.74 -2.57
CA ARG A 54 -0.22 15.11 -2.86
C ARG A 54 -0.33 15.70 -4.26
N LYS A 55 -1.25 15.17 -5.08
CA LYS A 55 -1.57 15.74 -6.40
C LYS A 55 -2.56 16.89 -6.26
N THR A 56 -2.42 17.90 -7.12
CA THR A 56 -3.35 19.02 -7.27
C THR A 56 -4.46 18.67 -8.26
N VAL A 57 -5.09 17.51 -8.06
CA VAL A 57 -6.23 17.04 -8.85
C VAL A 57 -7.34 16.63 -7.90
N ASP A 58 -8.58 16.75 -8.36
CA ASP A 58 -9.71 16.24 -7.60
C ASP A 58 -9.68 14.71 -7.58
N ALA A 59 -10.07 14.14 -6.45
CA ALA A 59 -10.25 12.70 -6.35
C ALA A 59 -11.35 12.24 -7.32
N PRO A 60 -11.22 11.04 -7.93
CA PRO A 60 -12.22 10.54 -8.87
C PRO A 60 -13.57 10.27 -8.21
N VAL A 61 -13.58 10.06 -6.89
CA VAL A 61 -14.77 9.82 -6.06
C VAL A 61 -14.62 10.50 -4.70
N THR A 62 -15.74 10.82 -4.06
CA THR A 62 -15.77 11.38 -2.69
C THR A 62 -15.67 10.31 -1.61
N TYR A 63 -16.19 9.11 -1.88
CA TYR A 63 -16.22 7.99 -0.96
C TYR A 63 -15.82 6.70 -1.66
N ILE A 64 -15.24 5.77 -0.90
CA ILE A 64 -14.96 4.40 -1.32
C ILE A 64 -15.71 3.45 -0.40
N GLU A 65 -16.44 2.50 -0.99
CA GLU A 65 -17.14 1.46 -0.23
C GLU A 65 -16.17 0.33 0.13
N GLY A 66 -16.02 0.07 1.43
CA GLY A 66 -15.27 -1.07 1.94
C GLY A 66 -16.12 -2.34 2.04
N ILE A 67 -15.47 -3.44 2.41
CA ILE A 67 -16.14 -4.72 2.67
C ILE A 67 -17.15 -4.54 3.80
N GLY A 68 -18.39 -4.97 3.58
CA GLY A 68 -19.50 -4.78 4.54
C GLY A 68 -20.32 -3.52 4.31
N GLY A 69 -20.03 -2.73 3.27
CA GLY A 69 -20.84 -1.60 2.83
C GLY A 69 -20.57 -0.28 3.56
N PHE A 70 -19.44 -0.17 4.27
CA PHE A 70 -19.04 1.06 4.92
C PHE A 70 -18.45 2.04 3.91
N LEU A 71 -18.83 3.31 3.99
CA LEU A 71 -18.27 4.37 3.15
C LEU A 71 -17.08 5.02 3.87
N LEU A 72 -15.94 5.06 3.20
CA LEU A 72 -14.71 5.72 3.66
C LEU A 72 -14.50 7.02 2.88
N ASP A 73 -14.28 8.12 3.59
CA ASP A 73 -14.02 9.44 3.01
C ASP A 73 -12.69 9.45 2.25
N VAL A 74 -12.69 9.97 1.01
CA VAL A 74 -11.46 10.20 0.25
C VAL A 74 -10.92 11.59 0.55
N LEU A 75 -9.71 11.66 1.11
CA LEU A 75 -9.04 12.91 1.48
C LEU A 75 -8.31 13.57 0.30
N GLY A 76 -8.05 12.81 -0.77
CA GLY A 76 -7.44 13.28 -2.01
C GLY A 76 -6.56 12.22 -2.66
N VAL A 77 -5.78 12.65 -3.66
CA VAL A 77 -4.94 11.76 -4.48
C VAL A 77 -3.46 12.01 -4.19
N TRP A 78 -2.72 10.93 -3.96
CA TRP A 78 -1.28 10.95 -3.76
C TRP A 78 -0.56 10.12 -4.83
N THR A 79 0.69 10.43 -5.05
CA THR A 79 1.60 9.61 -5.85
C THR A 79 2.77 9.14 -5.00
N PHE A 80 3.12 7.87 -5.19
CA PHE A 80 4.12 7.17 -4.41
C PHE A 80 5.14 6.58 -5.37
N ASP A 81 6.39 6.98 -5.19
CA ASP A 81 7.53 6.35 -5.85
C ASP A 81 8.11 5.30 -4.91
N MET A 82 8.19 4.07 -5.40
CA MET A 82 8.59 2.90 -4.64
C MET A 82 9.57 2.03 -5.43
N VAL A 83 10.27 1.15 -4.74
CA VAL A 83 11.10 0.11 -5.38
C VAL A 83 10.60 -1.26 -4.95
N ASN A 84 10.27 -2.13 -5.91
CA ASN A 84 9.82 -3.48 -5.60
C ASN A 84 10.98 -4.40 -5.20
N SER A 85 10.66 -5.63 -4.77
CA SER A 85 11.66 -6.64 -4.39
C SER A 85 12.64 -7.05 -5.50
N TYR A 86 12.32 -6.74 -6.77
CA TYR A 86 13.19 -6.96 -7.92
C TYR A 86 14.11 -5.77 -8.23
N GLY A 87 14.09 -4.71 -7.40
CA GLY A 87 14.87 -3.50 -7.62
C GLY A 87 14.30 -2.58 -8.71
N GLN A 88 13.06 -2.79 -9.14
CA GLN A 88 12.40 -1.98 -10.17
C GLN A 88 11.67 -0.81 -9.54
N ALA A 89 11.81 0.39 -10.13
CA ALA A 89 11.05 1.56 -9.74
C ALA A 89 9.58 1.42 -10.17
N VAL A 90 8.67 1.73 -9.25
CA VAL A 90 7.22 1.65 -9.44
C VAL A 90 6.60 2.95 -8.92
N THR A 91 5.83 3.62 -9.76
CA THR A 91 5.05 4.80 -9.39
C THR A 91 3.58 4.41 -9.31
N ILE A 92 2.94 4.63 -8.16
CA ILE A 92 1.52 4.34 -7.95
C ILE A 92 0.77 5.62 -7.60
N VAL A 93 -0.39 5.82 -8.22
CA VAL A 93 -1.34 6.88 -7.87
C VAL A 93 -2.45 6.25 -7.05
N ALA A 94 -2.67 6.73 -5.83
CA ALA A 94 -3.68 6.17 -4.93
C ALA A 94 -4.50 7.26 -4.24
N CYS A 95 -5.74 6.93 -3.90
CA CYS A 95 -6.59 7.76 -3.06
C CYS A 95 -6.24 7.55 -1.58
N ILE A 96 -6.02 8.62 -0.83
CA ILE A 96 -5.94 8.52 0.62
C ILE A 96 -7.36 8.44 1.18
N VAL A 97 -7.65 7.42 1.97
CA VAL A 97 -8.95 7.24 2.63
C VAL A 97 -8.83 7.41 4.14
N ASP A 98 -9.83 8.06 4.74
CA ASP A 98 -10.01 8.06 6.19
C ASP A 98 -10.61 6.73 6.66
N GLY A 99 -10.34 6.34 7.91
CA GLY A 99 -10.78 5.06 8.48
C GLY A 99 -9.81 3.89 8.29
N CYS A 100 -8.80 4.03 7.42
CA CYS A 100 -7.66 3.11 7.32
C CYS A 100 -6.35 3.83 7.66
N LYS A 101 -5.39 3.13 8.28
CA LYS A 101 -4.11 3.71 8.71
C LYS A 101 -2.96 3.32 7.81
N ASP A 102 -2.48 2.09 7.93
CA ASP A 102 -1.24 1.60 7.34
C ASP A 102 -1.45 0.76 6.08
N GLU A 103 -2.70 0.45 5.73
CA GLU A 103 -3.02 -0.34 4.55
C GLU A 103 -2.74 0.40 3.24
N PHE A 104 -2.31 -0.34 2.23
CA PHE A 104 -2.20 0.09 0.85
C PHE A 104 -2.71 -1.03 -0.05
N LEU A 105 -3.75 -0.75 -0.84
CA LEU A 105 -4.31 -1.65 -1.83
C LEU A 105 -4.04 -1.10 -3.24
N VAL A 106 -3.60 -1.97 -4.14
CA VAL A 106 -3.39 -1.66 -5.56
C VAL A 106 -4.42 -2.37 -6.41
#